data_AF-A0A369WAZ0-F1
#
_entry.id   AF-A0A369WAZ0-F1
#
_cell.length_a   1.000
_cell.length_b   1.000
_cell.length_c   1.000
_cell.angle_alpha   90.00
_cell.angle_beta   90.00
_cell.angle_gamma   90.00
#
_symmetry.space_group_name_H-M   'P 1'
#
loop_
_entity.id
_entity.type
_entity.pdbx_description
1 polymer ?
#
loop_
_entity_poly.entity_id
_entity_poly.type
_entity_poly.pdbx_seq_one_letter_code
_entity_poly.pdbx_strand_id
1 'polypeptide(L)'
;MNRIVFATILAAATLASGQANAYLVKGNVTCPEIMEEHNNETYRAMNRWWLLGYITGRNYELDLETGLDVGEDALYKTAYQFCADNPDLTWDDAAYFLYDQMQ
;
A
#
# COMPACT_ATOMS: atom_id res chain seq x y z
N MET A 1 63.28 -0.56 11.39
CA MET A 1 62.96 -1.13 10.05
C MET A 1 62.69 -2.62 10.27
N ASN A 2 61.60 -3.28 9.89
CA ASN A 2 60.52 -2.96 8.98
C ASN A 2 59.35 -3.95 9.25
N ARG A 3 58.12 -3.43 9.40
CA ARG A 3 56.81 -3.92 8.90
C ARG A 3 56.52 -5.44 8.97
N ILE A 4 55.68 -5.91 9.90
CA ILE A 4 54.22 -6.12 9.76
C ILE A 4 53.83 -6.80 8.44
N VAL A 5 53.35 -8.04 8.50
CA VAL A 5 52.25 -8.52 7.64
C VAL A 5 51.31 -9.39 8.48
N PHE A 6 50.24 -8.75 8.96
CA PHE A 6 49.05 -9.43 9.47
C PHE A 6 48.15 -9.84 8.29
N ALA A 7 47.61 -11.05 8.41
CA ALA A 7 46.29 -11.53 8.00
C ALA A 7 45.48 -10.74 6.94
N THR A 8 44.95 -11.48 5.96
CA THR A 8 43.60 -11.21 5.44
C THR A 8 42.96 -12.50 4.92
N ILE A 9 42.19 -13.11 5.83
CA ILE A 9 41.22 -14.17 5.58
C ILE A 9 39.98 -13.54 4.95
N LEU A 10 39.51 -14.14 3.84
CA LEU A 10 38.11 -14.30 3.43
C LEU A 10 37.19 -13.07 3.51
N ALA A 11 36.97 -12.40 2.38
CA ALA A 11 35.80 -11.54 2.19
C ALA A 11 35.45 -11.39 0.71
N ALA A 12 34.65 -12.30 0.17
CA ALA A 12 33.98 -12.13 -1.12
C ALA A 12 32.63 -12.87 -1.20
N ALA A 13 31.89 -12.91 -0.10
CA ALA A 13 30.56 -13.54 -0.03
C ALA A 13 29.55 -12.64 0.70
N THR A 14 29.53 -11.36 0.38
CA THR A 14 28.53 -10.38 0.83
C THR A 14 28.56 -9.30 -0.27
N LEU A 15 27.56 -9.02 -1.10
CA LEU A 15 26.15 -8.78 -0.85
C LEU A 15 25.43 -8.84 -2.21
N ALA A 16 24.89 -9.99 -2.58
CA ALA A 16 23.74 -10.02 -3.48
C ALA A 16 22.50 -10.30 -2.62
N SER A 17 22.28 -9.46 -1.61
CA SER A 17 20.95 -9.35 -1.00
C SER A 17 20.06 -8.71 -2.05
N GLY A 18 19.45 -9.55 -2.90
CA GLY A 18 18.27 -9.12 -3.64
C GLY A 18 17.35 -8.42 -2.65
N GLN A 19 16.84 -7.24 -3.02
CA GLN A 19 15.86 -6.54 -2.21
C GLN A 19 14.75 -7.56 -1.91
N ALA A 20 14.65 -7.98 -0.65
CA ALA A 20 13.46 -8.63 -0.17
C ALA A 20 12.38 -7.55 -0.34
N ASN A 21 11.66 -7.60 -1.46
CA ASN A 21 10.44 -6.83 -1.62
C ASN A 21 9.55 -7.34 -0.48
N ALA A 22 9.56 -6.63 0.64
CA ALA A 22 8.54 -6.82 1.64
C ALA A 22 7.24 -6.63 0.87
N TYR A 23 6.52 -7.72 0.65
CA TYR A 23 5.18 -7.65 0.09
C TYR A 23 4.36 -6.91 1.15
N LEU A 24 4.37 -5.58 1.09
CA LEU A 24 3.48 -4.78 1.88
C LEU A 24 2.08 -5.12 1.36
N VAL A 25 1.28 -5.74 2.22
CA VAL A 25 -0.15 -5.91 1.97
C VAL A 25 -0.68 -4.51 1.71
N LYS A 26 -1.33 -4.30 0.55
CA LYS A 26 -1.68 -2.96 0.08
C LYS A 26 -2.51 -2.12 1.07
N GLY A 27 -3.29 -2.76 1.94
CA GLY A 27 -3.99 -2.08 3.03
C GLY A 27 -3.07 -1.41 4.06
N ASN A 28 -1.87 -1.96 4.30
CA ASN A 28 -0.91 -1.40 5.26
C ASN A 28 -0.07 -0.25 4.68
N VAL A 29 -0.25 0.10 3.41
CA VAL A 29 0.41 1.27 2.82
C VAL A 29 -0.08 2.51 3.55
N THR A 30 0.85 3.35 3.99
CA THR A 30 0.51 4.54 4.76
C THR A 30 -0.14 5.59 3.85
N CYS A 31 -1.02 6.43 4.41
CA CYS A 31 -1.65 7.49 3.63
C CYS A 31 -0.64 8.42 2.93
N PRO A 32 0.50 8.83 3.53
CA PRO A 32 1.55 9.57 2.83
C PRO A 32 2.11 8.84 1.60
N GLU A 33 2.34 7.54 1.70
CA GLU A 33 2.78 6.73 0.55
C GLU A 33 1.70 6.67 -0.55
N ILE A 34 0.41 6.60 -0.19
CA ILE A 34 -0.69 6.69 -1.15
C ILE A 34 -0.66 8.04 -1.90
N MET A 35 -0.35 9.13 -1.21
CA MET A 35 -0.21 10.45 -1.84
C MET A 35 0.94 10.48 -2.85
N GLU A 36 2.07 9.84 -2.54
CA GLU A 36 3.21 9.73 -3.45
C GLU A 36 2.88 8.83 -4.66
N GLU A 37 2.25 7.68 -4.40
CA GLU A 37 1.86 6.68 -5.39
C GLU A 37 0.83 7.21 -6.40
N HIS A 38 -0.01 8.19 -6.02
CA HIS A 38 -1.05 8.76 -6.89
C HIS A 38 -0.52 9.29 -8.23
N ASN A 39 0.71 9.81 -8.23
CA ASN A 39 1.36 10.39 -9.41
C ASN A 39 1.89 9.33 -10.37
N ASN A 40 1.90 8.06 -9.99
CA ASN A 40 2.27 6.93 -10.82
C ASN A 40 1.02 6.13 -11.22
N GLU A 41 0.77 6.01 -12.52
CA GLU A 41 -0.42 5.34 -13.04
C GLU A 41 -0.53 3.87 -12.60
N THR A 42 0.58 3.14 -12.54
CA THR A 42 0.59 1.75 -12.10
C THR A 42 0.18 1.61 -10.64
N TYR A 43 0.75 2.43 -9.76
CA TYR A 43 0.38 2.40 -8.35
C TYR A 43 -1.05 2.89 -8.12
N ARG A 44 -1.47 3.94 -8.81
CA ARG A 44 -2.87 4.41 -8.78
C ARG A 44 -3.85 3.32 -9.18
N ALA A 45 -3.55 2.55 -10.23
CA ALA A 45 -4.36 1.40 -10.62
C ALA A 45 -4.38 0.33 -9.52
N MET A 46 -3.23 -0.03 -8.96
CA MET A 46 -3.15 -1.02 -7.87
C MET A 46 -3.97 -0.61 -6.64
N ASN A 47 -3.88 0.66 -6.24
CA ASN A 47 -4.61 1.19 -5.09
C ASN A 47 -6.12 1.17 -5.31
N ARG A 48 -6.56 1.49 -6.54
CA ARG A 48 -7.96 1.35 -6.96
C ARG A 48 -8.43 -0.10 -6.93
N TRP A 49 -7.70 -1.03 -7.55
CA TRP A 49 -8.07 -2.44 -7.58
C TRP A 49 -8.16 -3.04 -6.18
N TRP A 50 -7.23 -2.67 -5.30
CA TRP A 50 -7.26 -3.10 -3.91
C TRP A 50 -8.51 -2.57 -3.17
N LEU A 51 -8.84 -1.29 -3.35
CA LEU A 51 -10.04 -0.66 -2.75
C LEU A 51 -11.34 -1.34 -3.23
N LEU A 52 -11.47 -1.58 -4.53
CA LEU A 52 -12.63 -2.29 -5.10
C LEU A 52 -12.72 -3.73 -4.58
N GLY A 53 -11.58 -4.41 -4.46
CA GLY A 53 -11.49 -5.73 -3.85
C GLY A 53 -11.97 -5.75 -2.41
N TYR A 54 -11.60 -4.75 -1.60
CA TYR A 54 -12.07 -4.59 -0.23
C TYR A 54 -13.60 -4.47 -0.18
N ILE A 55 -14.19 -3.54 -0.95
CA ILE A 55 -15.65 -3.32 -1.00
C ILE A 55 -16.38 -4.60 -1.42
N THR A 56 -15.87 -5.27 -2.46
CA THR A 56 -16.44 -6.54 -2.95
C THR A 56 -16.40 -7.63 -1.89
N GLY A 57 -15.28 -7.77 -1.18
CA GLY A 57 -15.10 -8.74 -0.10
C GLY A 57 -16.07 -8.48 1.06
N ARG A 58 -16.22 -7.23 1.49
CA ARG A 58 -17.15 -6.85 2.58
C ARG A 58 -18.61 -7.06 2.18
N ASN A 59 -18.98 -6.70 0.94
CA ASN A 59 -20.32 -6.98 0.41
C ASN A 59 -20.63 -8.48 0.42
N TYR A 60 -19.69 -9.33 0.00
CA TYR A 60 -19.86 -10.78 0.05
C TYR A 60 -19.96 -11.31 1.49
N GLU A 61 -19.11 -10.82 2.39
CA GLU A 61 -19.12 -11.22 3.80
C GLU A 61 -20.44 -10.88 4.50
N LEU A 62 -21.01 -9.71 4.20
CA LEU A 62 -22.17 -9.16 4.91
C LEU A 62 -23.51 -9.35 4.17
N ASP A 63 -23.51 -9.98 3.00
CA ASP A 63 -24.68 -10.10 2.11
C ASP A 63 -25.29 -8.72 1.77
N LEU A 64 -24.43 -7.78 1.37
CA LEU A 64 -24.78 -6.40 1.03
C LEU A 64 -24.39 -6.03 -0.40
N GLU A 65 -24.97 -4.94 -0.90
CA GLU A 65 -24.72 -4.37 -2.24
C GLU A 65 -24.17 -2.93 -2.17
N THR A 66 -23.47 -2.60 -1.09
CA THR A 66 -22.98 -1.24 -0.82
C THR A 66 -22.03 -0.74 -1.93
N GLY A 67 -22.27 0.46 -2.43
CA GLY A 67 -21.39 1.16 -3.36
C GLY A 67 -21.39 0.65 -4.81
N LEU A 68 -22.29 -0.28 -5.18
CA LEU A 68 -22.36 -0.82 -6.55
C LEU A 68 -22.77 0.21 -7.62
N ASP A 69 -23.49 1.26 -7.22
CA ASP A 69 -23.94 2.35 -8.08
C ASP A 69 -22.97 3.55 -8.09
N VAL A 70 -21.97 3.55 -7.21
CA VAL A 70 -20.95 4.59 -7.13
C VAL A 70 -19.82 4.26 -8.12
N GLY A 71 -19.53 5.18 -9.03
CA GLY A 71 -18.44 5.00 -9.99
C GLY A 71 -17.08 4.78 -9.31
N GLU A 72 -16.27 3.86 -9.82
CA GLU A 72 -14.96 3.50 -9.27
C GLU A 72 -14.03 4.70 -9.05
N ASP A 73 -14.06 5.67 -9.97
CA ASP A 73 -13.28 6.91 -9.86
C ASP A 73 -13.72 7.76 -8.67
N ALA A 74 -15.02 7.79 -8.37
CA ALA A 74 -15.56 8.51 -7.23
C ALA A 74 -15.18 7.82 -5.92
N LEU A 75 -15.29 6.49 -5.86
CA LEU A 75 -14.84 5.68 -4.71
C LEU A 75 -13.36 5.93 -4.42
N TYR A 76 -12.51 5.81 -5.43
CA TYR A 76 -11.07 6.05 -5.30
C TYR A 76 -10.78 7.49 -4.85
N LYS A 77 -11.45 8.48 -5.44
CA LYS A 77 -11.25 9.89 -5.09
C LYS A 77 -11.62 10.17 -3.63
N THR A 78 -12.70 9.58 -3.12
CA THR A 78 -13.12 9.75 -1.72
C THR A 78 -12.11 9.12 -0.77
N ALA A 79 -11.66 7.88 -1.01
CA ALA A 79 -10.62 7.24 -0.19
C ALA A 79 -9.28 8.00 -0.25
N TYR A 80 -8.89 8.48 -1.44
CA TYR A 80 -7.70 9.31 -1.62
C TYR A 80 -7.79 10.63 -0.82
N GLN A 81 -8.94 11.28 -0.84
CA GLN A 81 -9.17 12.50 -0.06
C GLN A 81 -9.08 12.21 1.44
N PHE A 82 -9.65 11.10 1.90
CA PHE A 82 -9.51 10.68 3.29
C PHE A 82 -8.04 10.55 3.69
N CYS A 83 -7.20 9.94 2.86
CA CYS A 83 -5.76 9.85 3.13
C CYS A 83 -5.05 11.22 3.11
N ALA A 84 -5.46 12.13 2.23
CA ALA A 84 -4.92 13.49 2.23
C ALA A 84 -5.18 14.22 3.55
N ASP A 85 -6.32 13.95 4.18
CA ASP A 85 -6.75 14.60 5.42
C ASP A 85 -6.23 13.88 6.69
N ASN A 86 -5.77 12.62 6.56
CA ASN A 86 -5.39 11.76 7.69
C ASN A 86 -4.02 11.08 7.47
N PRO A 87 -2.89 11.81 7.57
CA PRO A 87 -1.56 11.29 7.23
C PRO A 87 -1.03 10.21 8.18
N ASP A 88 -1.61 10.05 9.37
CA ASP A 88 -1.18 9.03 10.35
C ASP A 88 -1.90 7.68 10.17
N LEU A 89 -2.79 7.58 9.18
CA LEU A 89 -3.58 6.39 8.88
C LEU A 89 -3.06 5.62 7.65
N THR A 90 -3.73 4.51 7.35
CA THR A 90 -3.39 3.59 6.27
C THR A 90 -4.45 3.52 5.19
N TRP A 91 -4.14 2.86 4.08
CA TRP A 91 -5.08 2.62 3.00
C TRP A 91 -6.25 1.71 3.41
N ASP A 92 -6.05 0.81 4.37
CA ASP A 92 -7.12 0.01 4.97
C ASP A 92 -8.10 0.86 5.78
N ASP A 93 -7.60 1.83 6.56
CA ASP A 93 -8.45 2.78 7.28
C ASP A 93 -9.31 3.60 6.30
N ALA A 94 -8.73 4.03 5.17
CA ALA A 94 -9.45 4.74 4.13
C ALA A 94 -10.56 3.88 3.48
N ALA A 95 -10.28 2.60 3.23
CA ALA A 95 -11.25 1.66 2.68
C ALA A 95 -12.38 1.35 3.68
N TYR A 96 -12.04 1.16 4.96
CA TYR A 96 -13.00 0.99 6.04
C TYR A 96 -13.91 2.21 6.15
N PHE A 97 -13.33 3.42 6.24
CA PHE A 97 -14.09 4.67 6.30
C PHE A 97 -15.04 4.81 5.12
N LEU A 98 -14.54 4.61 3.90
CA LEU A 98 -15.36 4.72 2.70
C LEU A 98 -16.53 3.74 2.73
N TYR A 99 -16.28 2.47 3.09
CA TYR A 99 -17.33 1.45 3.14
C TYR A 99 -18.39 1.76 4.20
N ASP A 100 -17.98 2.18 5.40
CA ASP A 100 -18.87 2.59 6.49
C ASP A 100 -19.77 3.77 6.11
N GLN A 101 -19.24 4.76 5.36
CA GLN A 101 -20.02 5.90 4.90
C GLN A 101 -21.08 5.57 3.83
N MET A 102 -21.01 4.40 3.20
CA MET A 102 -21.95 3.97 2.16
C MET A 102 -23.04 3.03 2.68
N GLN A 103 -22.96 2.59 3.94
CA GLN A 103 -24.02 1.81 4.60
C GLN A 103 -25.17 2.71 5.08
#